data_AF-A0A7L5YTR4-F1
#
_entry.id   AF-A0A7L5YTR4-F1
#
_cell.length_a   1.000
_cell.length_b   1.000
_cell.length_c   1.000
_cell.angle_alpha   90.00
_cell.angle_beta   90.00
_cell.angle_gamma   90.00
#
_symmetry.space_group_name_H-M   'P 1'
#
loop_
_entity.id
_entity.type
_entity.pdbx_description
1 polymer ?
#
loop_
_entity_poly.entity_id
_entity_poly.type
_entity_poly.pdbx_seq_one_letter_code
_entity_poly.pdbx_strand_id
1 'polypeptide(L)' 'MADGEHLLLADDPQQFAQQTIRLLSDHDLRRRLAANARRLVEQQYDWRQIGQRFATLVEENVSRTTRDAHE' A
#
# COMPACT_ATOMS: atom_id res chain seq x y z
N MET A 1 0.48 5.78 3.37
CA MET A 1 0.06 6.48 2.14
C MET A 1 -0.45 7.86 2.53
N ALA A 2 -0.10 8.90 1.76
CA ALA A 2 -0.48 10.29 2.05
C ALA A 2 -0.58 11.10 0.75
N ASP A 3 -1.54 12.03 0.73
CA ASP A 3 -1.75 12.98 -0.38
C ASP A 3 -0.56 13.94 -0.55
N GLY A 4 -0.24 14.31 -1.78
CA GLY A 4 0.90 15.15 -2.15
C GLY A 4 2.28 14.46 -2.03
N GLU A 5 2.35 13.29 -1.38
CA GLU A 5 3.58 12.54 -1.20
C GLU A 5 3.64 11.28 -2.07
N HIS A 6 2.54 10.52 -2.13
CA HIS A 6 2.45 9.24 -2.86
C HIS A 6 1.47 9.31 -4.03
N LEU A 7 0.46 10.18 -3.93
CA LEU A 7 -0.61 10.37 -4.90
C LEU A 7 -1.17 11.79 -4.80
N LEU A 8 -2.10 12.15 -5.66
CA LEU A 8 -2.91 13.37 -5.55
C LEU A 8 -4.37 12.95 -5.36
N LEU A 9 -5.02 13.44 -4.31
CA LEU A 9 -6.45 13.26 -4.08
C LEU A 9 -7.26 14.34 -4.81
N ALA A 10 -8.46 13.97 -5.21
CA ALA A 10 -9.47 14.86 -5.76
C ALA A 10 -10.84 14.29 -5.42
N ASP A 11 -11.69 15.12 -4.81
CA ASP A 11 -13.00 14.69 -4.31
C ASP A 11 -14.11 14.89 -5.35
N ASP A 12 -13.83 15.68 -6.40
CA ASP A 12 -14.76 15.95 -7.48
C ASP A 12 -14.10 15.88 -8.87
N PRO A 13 -14.89 15.76 -9.95
CA PRO A 13 -14.38 15.62 -11.31
C PRO A 13 -13.53 16.82 -11.78
N GLN A 14 -13.83 18.04 -11.34
CA GLN A 14 -13.10 19.24 -11.74
C GLN A 14 -11.71 19.26 -11.09
N GLN A 15 -11.63 18.94 -9.79
CA GLN A 15 -10.37 18.75 -9.10
C GLN A 15 -9.55 17.61 -9.72
N PHE A 16 -10.18 16.50 -10.08
CA PHE A 16 -9.49 15.36 -10.69
C PHE A 16 -8.84 15.75 -12.02
N ALA A 17 -9.56 16.49 -12.86
CA ALA A 17 -9.02 17.00 -14.13
C ALA A 17 -7.82 17.93 -13.89
N GLN A 18 -7.91 18.84 -12.91
CA GLN A 18 -6.81 19.75 -12.56
C GLN A 18 -5.57 19.00 -12.04
N GLN A 19 -5.74 18.04 -11.14
CA GLN A 19 -4.62 17.24 -10.62
C GLN A 19 -4.00 16.37 -11.72
N THR A 20 -4.80 15.85 -12.65
CA THR A 20 -4.31 15.10 -13.80
C THR A 20 -3.45 15.98 -14.70
N ILE A 21 -3.93 17.18 -15.06
CA ILE A 21 -3.16 18.14 -15.87
C ILE A 21 -1.86 18.51 -15.15
N ARG A 22 -1.93 18.79 -13.85
CA ARG A 22 -0.75 19.10 -13.02
C ARG A 22 0.27 17.97 -13.05
N LEU A 23 -0.17 16.73 -12.86
CA LEU A 23 0.70 15.54 -12.88
C LEU A 23 1.39 15.33 -14.24
N LEU A 24 0.68 15.61 -15.33
CA LEU A 24 1.23 15.51 -16.68
C LEU A 24 2.22 16.64 -17.00
N SER A 25 1.93 17.85 -16.53
CA SER A 25 2.70 19.06 -16.84
C SER A 25 3.93 19.26 -15.94
N ASP A 26 3.86 18.86 -14.67
CA ASP A 26 4.96 18.98 -13.71
C ASP A 26 5.75 17.68 -13.61
N HIS A 27 6.89 17.64 -14.30
CA HIS A 27 7.76 16.47 -14.35
C HIS A 27 8.37 16.12 -12.98
N ASP A 28 8.73 17.12 -12.17
CA ASP A 28 9.39 16.89 -10.88
C ASP A 28 8.42 16.37 -9.84
N LEU A 29 7.21 16.93 -9.80
CA LEU A 29 6.12 16.39 -9.00
C LEU A 29 5.87 14.93 -9.36
N ARG A 30 5.71 14.62 -10.65
CA ARG A 30 5.45 13.25 -11.12
C ARG A 30 6.55 12.29 -10.68
N ARG A 31 7.82 12.65 -10.86
CA ARG A 31 8.96 11.80 -10.44
C ARG A 31 8.95 11.54 -8.94
N ARG A 32 8.72 12.58 -8.14
CA ARG A 32 8.69 12.47 -6.67
C ARG A 32 7.58 11.55 -6.20
N LEU A 33 6.36 11.75 -6.69
CA LEU A 33 5.20 10.91 -6.34
C LEU A 33 5.46 9.45 -6.71
N ALA A 34 5.94 9.18 -7.94
CA ALA A 34 6.22 7.82 -8.40
C ALA A 34 7.28 7.11 -7.53
N ALA A 35 8.39 7.80 -7.23
CA ALA A 35 9.46 7.24 -6.40
C ALA A 35 8.98 6.93 -4.97
N ASN A 36 8.19 7.83 -4.38
CA ASN A 36 7.66 7.65 -3.03
C ASN A 36 6.60 6.55 -2.99
N ALA A 37 5.66 6.53 -3.94
CA ALA A 37 4.64 5.50 -4.07
C ALA A 37 5.28 4.11 -4.23
N ARG A 38 6.31 3.99 -5.08
CA ARG A 38 7.03 2.74 -5.27
C ARG A 38 7.66 2.24 -3.97
N ARG A 39 8.37 3.13 -3.26
CA ARG A 39 9.00 2.80 -1.98
C ARG A 39 7.99 2.33 -0.94
N LEU A 40 6.85 3.01 -0.85
CA LEU A 40 5.76 2.61 0.05
C LEU A 40 5.25 1.20 -0.27
N VAL A 41 5.01 0.90 -1.55
CA VAL A 41 4.54 -0.43 -1.97
C VAL A 41 5.56 -1.50 -1.63
N GLU A 42 6.84 -1.28 -1.94
CA GLU A 42 7.91 -2.23 -1.63
C GLU A 42 8.09 -2.46 -0.13
N GLN A 43 7.86 -1.44 0.71
CA GLN A 43 8.08 -1.55 2.15
C GLN A 43 6.87 -2.09 2.93
N GLN A 44 5.65 -1.79 2.49
CA GLN A 44 4.45 -2.07 3.28
C GLN A 44 3.46 -3.00 2.58
N TYR A 45 3.54 -3.11 1.27
CA TYR A 45 2.61 -3.89 0.46
C TYR A 45 3.31 -4.99 -0.36
N ASP A 46 4.53 -5.39 0.03
CA ASP A 46 5.21 -6.52 -0.57
C ASP A 46 4.45 -7.82 -0.26
N TRP A 47 3.97 -8.47 -1.32
CA TRP A 47 3.27 -9.75 -1.27
C TRP A 47 4.02 -10.83 -0.50
N ARG A 48 5.36 -10.85 -0.59
CA ARG A 48 6.19 -11.82 0.14
C ARG A 48 6.03 -11.64 1.65
N GLN A 49 6.10 -10.39 2.12
CA GLN A 49 5.99 -10.09 3.54
C GLN A 49 4.56 -10.34 4.05
N ILE A 50 3.55 -9.92 3.28
CA ILE A 50 2.14 -10.16 3.63
C ILE A 50 1.84 -11.66 3.68
N GLY A 51 2.25 -12.41 2.65
CA GLY A 51 2.04 -13.85 2.56
C GLY A 51 2.72 -14.61 3.69
N GLN A 52 3.96 -14.23 4.04
CA GLN A 52 4.66 -14.86 5.17
C GLN A 52 3.96 -14.60 6.50
N ARG A 53 3.52 -13.35 6.77
CA ARG A 53 2.76 -13.02 7.97
C ARG A 53 1.43 -13.79 8.04
N PHE A 54 0.74 -13.92 6.91
CA PHE A 54 -0.49 -14.70 6.83
C PHE A 54 -0.24 -16.18 7.12
N ALA A 55 0.77 -16.79 6.50
CA ALA A 55 1.13 -18.19 6.72
C ALA A 55 1.45 -18.47 8.20
N THR A 56 2.30 -17.63 8.82
CA THR A 56 2.60 -17.73 10.26
C THR A 56 1.34 -17.65 11.11
N LEU A 57 0.44 -16.71 10.82
CA LEU A 57 -0.82 -16.58 11.56
C LEU A 57 -1.72 -17.82 11.43
N VAL A 58 -1.78 -18.43 10.25
CA VAL A 58 -2.52 -19.67 10.03
C VAL A 58 -1.89 -20.83 10.82
N GLU A 59 -0.58 -21.02 10.71
CA GLU A 59 0.17 -22.07 11.42
C GLU A 59 0.03 -21.98 12.93
N GLU A 60 0.10 -20.76 13.48
CA GLU A 60 -0.10 -20.51 14.91
C GLU A 60 -1.49 -20.90 15.38
N ASN A 61 -2.54 -20.57 14.61
CA ASN A 61 -3.91 -20.88 15.01
C ASN A 61 -4.18 -22.40 14.98
N VAL A 62 -3.70 -23.11 13.95
CA VAL A 62 -3.81 -24.58 13.88
C VAL A 62 -3.10 -25.22 15.09
N SER A 63 -1.94 -24.71 15.46
CA SER A 63 -1.16 -25.23 16.59
C SER A 63 -1.84 -25.01 17.94
N ARG A 64 -2.54 -23.87 18.13
CA ARG A 64 -3.32 -23.60 19.35
C ARG A 64 -4.53 -24.54 19.47
N THR A 65 -5.33 -24.67 18.40
CA THR A 65 -6.49 -25.57 18.39
C THR A 65 -6.12 -27.02 18.66
N THR A 66 -4.96 -27.48 18.18
CA THR A 66 -4.49 -28.85 18.42
C THR A 66 -4.05 -29.08 19.86
N ARG A 67 -3.50 -28.04 20.53
CA ARG A 67 -3.09 -28.12 21.94
C ARG A 67 -4.30 -28.13 22.87
N ASP A 68 -5.31 -27.30 22.58
CA ASP A 68 -6.55 -27.23 23.35
C ASP A 68 -7.43 -28.51 23.19
N ALA A 69 -7.22 -29.30 22.14
CA ALA A 69 -7.92 -30.58 21.93
C ALA A 69 -7.27 -31.79 22.63
N HIS A 70 -6.09 -31.60 23.22
CA HIS A 70 -5.33 -32.65 23.92
C HIS A 70 -5.22 -32.40 25.44
N GLU A 71 -5.86 -31.35 25.97
CA GLU A 71 -6.21 -31.16 27.40
C GLU A 71 -7.66 -31.58 27.67
#